data_AF-A0A5B7GKL9-F1
#
_entry.id   AF-A0A5B7GKL9-F1
#
_cell.length_a   1.000
_cell.length_b   1.000
_cell.length_c   1.000
_cell.angle_alpha   90.00
_cell.angle_beta   90.00
_cell.angle_gamma   90.00
#
_symmetry.space_group_name_H-M   'P 1'
#
loop_
_entity.id
_entity.type
_entity.pdbx_description
1 polymer ?
#
loop_
_entity_poly.entity_id
_entity_poly.type
_entity_poly.pdbx_seq_one_letter_code
_entity_poly.pdbx_strand_id
1 'polypeptide(L)'
;MQLAMKKKAFLVNPRNKQKFIYFIGSELEKAGVNLHHSAGDADYYIVSTACIITKRTSVAVVGEDTDMLVLLLHHLSPRHHVIFL
;
A
#
# COMPACT_ATOMS: atom_id res chain seq x y z
N MET A 1 10.12 21.25 -9.97
CA MET A 1 9.16 21.13 -11.10
C MET A 1 7.83 21.70 -10.64
N GLN A 2 7.40 22.84 -11.19
CA GLN A 2 6.12 23.46 -10.84
C GLN A 2 5.08 23.09 -11.89
N LEU A 3 4.05 22.33 -11.50
CA LEU A 3 2.97 21.93 -12.40
C LEU A 3 1.96 23.07 -12.50
N ALA A 4 1.71 23.56 -13.72
CA ALA A 4 0.72 24.62 -13.97
C ALA A 4 -0.75 24.14 -13.87
N MET A 5 -0.96 22.84 -13.62
CA MET A 5 -2.28 22.22 -13.61
C MET A 5 -2.71 21.80 -12.19
N LYS A 6 -4.02 21.81 -11.94
CA LYS A 6 -4.60 21.40 -10.64
C LYS A 6 -4.34 19.89 -10.38
N LYS A 7 -4.07 19.52 -9.12
CA LYS A 7 -3.83 18.13 -8.67
C LYS A 7 -4.86 17.14 -9.21
N LYS A 8 -6.15 17.46 -9.10
CA LYS A 8 -7.24 16.59 -9.57
C LYS A 8 -7.14 16.32 -11.08
N ALA A 9 -6.88 17.35 -11.88
CA ALA A 9 -6.73 17.20 -13.33
C ALA A 9 -5.49 16.37 -13.70
N PHE A 10 -4.40 16.50 -12.92
CA PHE A 10 -3.18 15.70 -13.12
C PHE A 10 -3.44 14.22 -12.84
N LEU A 11 -4.06 13.89 -11.71
CA LEU A 11 -4.26 12.51 -11.26
C LEU A 11 -5.37 11.77 -12.01
N VAL A 12 -6.34 12.48 -12.60
CA VAL A 12 -7.37 11.86 -13.46
C VAL A 12 -6.79 11.41 -14.80
N ASN A 13 -5.70 12.03 -15.29
CA ASN A 13 -5.03 11.59 -16.51
C ASN A 13 -4.27 10.27 -16.24
N PRO A 14 -4.62 9.15 -16.90
CA PRO A 14 -4.00 7.85 -16.59
C PRO A 14 -2.50 7.80 -16.85
N ARG A 15 -2.01 8.47 -17.90
CA ARG A 15 -0.57 8.52 -18.22
C ARG A 15 0.20 9.30 -17.17
N ASN A 16 -0.34 10.41 -16.70
CA ASN A 16 0.28 11.21 -15.65
C ASN A 16 0.28 10.47 -14.31
N LYS A 17 -0.86 9.87 -13.95
CA LYS A 17 -0.97 9.04 -12.74
C LYS A 17 0.05 7.92 -12.74
N GLN A 18 0.17 7.18 -13.85
CA GLN A 18 1.11 6.07 -13.95
C GLN A 18 2.58 6.54 -13.88
N LYS A 19 2.94 7.59 -14.62
CA LYS A 19 4.29 8.18 -14.56
C LYS A 19 4.63 8.65 -13.15
N PHE A 20 3.67 9.23 -12.45
CA PHE A 20 3.87 9.70 -11.08
C PHE A 20 4.08 8.56 -10.10
N ILE A 21 3.32 7.46 -10.23
CA ILE A 21 3.51 6.24 -9.43
C ILE A 21 4.92 5.67 -9.65
N TYR A 22 5.36 5.54 -10.90
CA TYR A 22 6.71 5.03 -11.19
C TYR A 22 7.81 5.96 -10.70
N PHE A 23 7.62 7.27 -10.83
CA PHE A 23 8.57 8.25 -10.30
C PHE A 23 8.75 8.10 -8.79
N ILE A 24 7.65 8.09 -8.02
CA ILE A 24 7.71 7.87 -6.56
C ILE A 24 8.36 6.52 -6.26
N GLY A 25 7.96 5.46 -6.97
CA GLY A 25 8.53 4.13 -6.82
C GLY A 25 10.05 4.13 -6.96
N SER A 26 10.57 4.76 -8.02
CA SER A 26 12.02 4.85 -8.24
C SER A 26 12.76 5.63 -7.15
N GLU A 27 12.14 6.63 -6.54
CA GLU A 27 12.77 7.38 -5.43
C GLU A 27 12.77 6.55 -4.14
N LEU A 28 11.74 5.74 -3.91
CA LEU A 28 11.68 4.79 -2.79
C LEU A 28 12.72 3.68 -2.92
N GLU A 29 12.88 3.12 -4.12
CA GLU A 29 13.90 2.11 -4.40
C GLU A 29 15.32 2.66 -4.17
N LYS A 30 15.59 3.91 -4.59
CA LYS A 30 16.86 4.59 -4.30
C LYS A 30 17.11 4.78 -2.80
N ALA A 31 16.05 4.92 -2.01
CA ALA A 31 16.13 4.99 -0.55
C ALA A 31 16.24 3.60 0.13
N GLY A 32 16.35 2.51 -0.65
CA GLY A 32 16.49 1.15 -0.15
C GLY A 32 15.16 0.48 0.24
N VAL A 33 14.03 1.04 -0.18
CA VAL A 33 12.70 0.45 0.05
C VAL A 33 12.37 -0.50 -1.10
N ASN A 34 12.02 -1.75 -0.78
CA ASN A 34 11.56 -2.71 -1.79
C ASN A 34 10.18 -2.29 -2.32
N LEU A 35 10.06 -2.16 -3.63
CA LEU A 35 8.83 -1.79 -4.30
C LEU A 35 8.14 -3.00 -4.92
N HIS A 36 6.82 -3.09 -4.74
CA HIS A 36 5.98 -4.09 -5.37
C HIS A 36 4.76 -3.43 -6.01
N HIS A 37 4.46 -3.78 -7.26
CA HIS A 37 3.26 -3.32 -7.96
C HIS A 37 2.18 -4.40 -7.94
N SER A 38 0.98 -4.05 -7.47
CA SER A 38 -0.20 -4.93 -7.58
C SER A 38 -0.81 -4.83 -8.97
N ALA A 39 -1.11 -5.98 -9.58
CA ALA A 39 -1.89 -6.04 -10.82
C ALA A 39 -3.40 -5.82 -10.57
N GLY A 40 -3.84 -6.00 -9.32
CA GLY A 40 -5.23 -5.83 -8.91
C GLY A 40 -5.33 -4.81 -7.78
N ASP A 41 -6.05 -5.16 -6.74
CA ASP A 41 -6.21 -4.32 -5.56
C ASP A 41 -4.90 -4.22 -4.75
N ALA A 42 -4.53 -3.01 -4.35
CA ALA A 42 -3.29 -2.77 -3.61
C ALA A 42 -3.46 -3.14 -2.12
N ASP A 43 -4.61 -2.85 -1.53
CA ASP A 43 -4.88 -3.06 -0.10
C ASP A 43 -4.87 -4.56 0.20
N TYR A 44 -5.53 -5.36 -0.64
CA TYR A 44 -5.47 -6.82 -0.56
C TYR A 44 -4.04 -7.35 -0.71
N TYR A 45 -3.24 -6.80 -1.63
CA TYR A 45 -1.86 -7.24 -1.84
C TYR A 45 -0.98 -6.93 -0.62
N ILE A 46 -1.14 -5.75 -0.02
CA ILE A 46 -0.43 -5.34 1.20
C ILE A 46 -0.80 -6.28 2.37
N VAL A 47 -2.10 -6.49 2.61
CA VAL A 47 -2.58 -7.30 3.74
C VAL A 47 -2.18 -8.77 3.57
N SER A 48 -2.35 -9.34 2.38
CA SER A 48 -1.96 -10.73 2.12
C SER A 48 -0.45 -10.94 2.30
N THR A 49 0.37 -10.00 1.84
CA THR A 49 1.82 -10.02 2.03
C THR A 49 2.17 -9.95 3.52
N ALA A 50 1.55 -9.06 4.28
CA ALA A 50 1.76 -8.95 5.72
C ALA A 50 1.38 -10.26 6.46
N CYS A 51 0.26 -10.88 6.10
CA CYS A 51 -0.18 -12.17 6.65
C CYS A 51 0.78 -13.34 6.33
N ILE A 52 1.53 -13.26 5.24
CA ILE A 52 2.57 -14.26 4.92
C ILE A 52 3.82 -14.00 5.76
N ILE A 53 4.28 -12.74 5.82
CA ILE A 53 5.52 -12.36 6.51
C ILE A 53 5.39 -12.48 8.02
N THR A 54 4.20 -12.22 8.59
CA THR A 54 3.93 -12.32 10.04
C THR A 54 4.19 -13.71 10.61
N LYS A 55 4.18 -14.75 9.76
CA LYS A 55 4.55 -16.12 10.13
C LYS A 55 6.03 -16.26 10.54
N ARG A 56 6.87 -15.28 10.21
CA ARG A 56 8.33 -15.30 10.43
C ARG A 56 8.81 -14.19 11.34
N THR A 57 8.18 -13.02 11.31
CA THR A 57 8.60 -11.84 12.06
C THR A 57 7.40 -10.94 12.33
N SER A 58 7.48 -10.05 13.32
CA SER A 58 6.45 -9.03 13.53
C SER A 58 6.39 -8.08 12.32
N VAL A 59 5.18 -7.75 11.89
CA VAL A 59 4.91 -6.88 10.74
C VAL A 59 3.97 -5.76 11.16
N ALA A 60 4.30 -4.53 10.77
CA ALA A 60 3.39 -3.40 10.83
C ALA A 60 2.86 -3.10 9.44
N VAL A 61 1.54 -2.90 9.32
CA VAL A 61 0.89 -2.42 8.10
C VAL A 61 0.49 -0.97 8.34
N VAL A 62 0.85 -0.08 7.41
CA VAL A 62 0.58 1.36 7.51
C VAL A 62 -0.25 1.78 6.31
N GLY A 63 -1.41 2.39 6.57
CA GLY A 63 -2.32 2.93 5.58
C GLY A 63 -3.40 3.75 6.27
N GLU A 64 -4.04 4.67 5.54
CA GLU A 64 -5.12 5.51 6.06
C GLU A 64 -6.52 4.92 5.78
N ASP A 65 -6.61 3.98 4.84
CA ASP A 65 -7.88 3.42 4.38
C ASP A 65 -8.45 2.39 5.36
N THR A 66 -9.74 2.52 5.68
CA THR A 66 -10.45 1.62 6.62
C THR A 66 -10.57 0.20 6.10
N ASP A 67 -10.56 0.02 4.78
CA ASP A 67 -10.73 -1.28 4.14
C ASP A 67 -9.54 -2.19 4.43
N MET A 68 -8.34 -1.63 4.65
CA MET A 68 -7.17 -2.38 5.10
C MET A 68 -7.37 -3.00 6.48
N LEU A 69 -8.00 -2.26 7.41
CA LEU A 69 -8.32 -2.79 8.74
C LEU A 69 -9.32 -3.95 8.62
N VAL A 70 -10.38 -3.78 7.82
CA VAL A 70 -11.38 -4.84 7.57
C VAL A 70 -10.71 -6.10 7.00
N LEU A 71 -9.80 -5.94 6.03
CA LEU A 71 -9.05 -7.05 5.44
C LEU A 71 -8.14 -7.75 6.46
N LEU A 72 -7.48 -7.00 7.35
CA LEU A 72 -6.67 -7.56 8.43
C LEU A 72 -7.53 -8.37 9.40
N LEU A 73 -8.68 -7.82 9.82
CA LEU A 73 -9.63 -8.49 10.70
C LEU A 73 -10.16 -9.79 10.09
N HIS A 74 -10.46 -9.80 8.80
CA HIS A 74 -10.87 -10.99 8.07
C HIS A 74 -9.83 -12.12 8.13
N HIS A 75 -8.54 -11.77 8.16
CA HIS A 75 -7.45 -12.76 8.20
C HIS A 75 -7.03 -13.16 9.62
N LEU A 76 -7.61 -12.56 10.68
CA LEU A 76 -7.33 -12.96 12.05
C LEU A 76 -7.88 -14.36 12.31
N SER A 77 -6.99 -15.27 12.74
CA SER A 77 -7.44 -16.56 13.25
C SER A 77 -8.11 -16.36 14.61
N PRO A 78 -9.15 -17.13 14.99
CA PRO A 78 -9.87 -16.98 16.26
C PRO A 78 -9.01 -17.08 17.54
N ARG A 79 -7.75 -17.52 17.40
CA ARG A 79 -6.77 -17.65 18.48
C ARG A 79 -5.89 -16.42 18.69
N HIS A 80 -5.94 -15.42 17.80
CA HIS A 80 -5.19 -14.18 17.93
C HIS A 80 -6.05 -13.16 18.68
N HIS A 81 -5.81 -13.03 19.98
CA HIS A 81 -6.50 -12.07 20.82
C HIS A 81 -5.73 -10.74 20.86
N VAL A 82 -6.53 -9.68 20.76
CA VAL A 82 -6.24 -8.24 20.91
C VAL A 82 -5.80 -7.53 19.63
N ILE A 83 -6.72 -6.73 19.10
CA ILE A 83 -6.49 -5.67 18.10
C ILE A 83 -6.32 -4.38 18.89
N PHE A 84 -5.22 -3.67 18.69
CA PHE A 84 -5.03 -2.32 19.22
C PHE A 84 -5.39 -1.33 18.11
N LEU A 85 -6.43 -0.51 18.35
CA LEU A 85 -6.88 0.59 17.49
C LEU A 85 -6.33 1.91 18.00
#